data_AF-A0A8T3QHG4-F1
#
_entry.id   AF-A0A8T3QHG4-F1
#
_cell.length_a   1.000
_cell.length_b   1.000
_cell.length_c   1.000
_cell.angle_alpha   90.00
_cell.angle_beta   90.00
_cell.angle_gamma   90.00
#
_symmetry.space_group_name_H-M   'P 1'
#
loop_
_entity.id
_entity.type
_entity.pdbx_description
1 polymer ?
#
loop_
_entity_poly.entity_id
_entity_poly.type
_entity_poly.pdbx_seq_one_letter_code
_entity_poly.pdbx_strand_id
1 'polypeptide(L)'
;MPAPTAASLLRDVGLLADGPLPLARPVPARGPGVFLIELATALPRAPLELTRVGKWLERLPDLRLDGERPTSRALATRLTAFWLPRQTVLYVGATSHSIGARVAAMERTALGDRRPSSAGHWLQTLRLPSTTRLWWAATDAPVEYEDALLTSFAAGVTDEERAG
;
A
#
# COMPACT_ATOMS: atom_id res chain seq x y z
N MET A 1 18.58 -3.86 -12.98
CA MET A 1 18.43 -4.58 -11.70
C MET A 1 17.04 -5.19 -11.63
N PRO A 2 16.84 -6.35 -10.95
CA PRO A 2 15.50 -6.82 -10.65
C PRO A 2 14.76 -5.78 -9.79
N ALA A 3 13.43 -5.71 -9.92
CA ALA A 3 12.63 -4.82 -9.10
C ALA A 3 12.79 -5.17 -7.60
N PRO A 4 12.85 -4.18 -6.70
CA PRO A 4 12.97 -4.43 -5.28
C PRO A 4 11.79 -5.25 -4.75
N THR A 5 12.10 -6.28 -3.97
CA THR A 5 11.11 -7.08 -3.24
C THR A 5 10.97 -6.55 -1.82
N ALA A 6 9.86 -6.84 -1.15
CA ALA A 6 9.69 -6.40 0.24
C ALA A 6 10.81 -6.93 1.17
N ALA A 7 11.19 -8.20 0.99
CA ALA A 7 12.26 -8.81 1.78
C ALA A 7 13.66 -8.22 1.47
N SER A 8 13.93 -7.84 0.21
CA SER A 8 15.18 -7.18 -0.14
C SER A 8 15.22 -5.76 0.42
N LEU A 9 14.15 -4.99 0.31
CA LEU A 9 14.08 -3.63 0.86
C LEU A 9 14.34 -3.61 2.37
N LEU A 10 13.70 -4.52 3.12
CA LEU A 10 13.93 -4.66 4.56
C LEU A 10 15.40 -4.96 4.86
N ARG A 11 16.02 -5.87 4.11
CA ARG A 11 17.44 -6.20 4.26
C ARG A 11 18.35 -5.02 3.91
N ASP A 12 18.03 -4.27 2.86
CA ASP A 12 18.83 -3.15 2.37
C ASP A 12 18.91 -2.02 3.40
N VAL A 13 17.85 -1.83 4.19
CA VAL A 13 17.84 -0.87 5.30
C VAL A 13 18.34 -1.48 6.63
N GLY A 14 18.82 -2.73 6.63
CA GLY A 14 19.37 -3.39 7.82
C GLY A 14 18.34 -4.02 8.76
N LEU A 15 17.09 -4.16 8.33
CA LEU A 15 16.04 -4.85 9.09
C LEU A 15 15.97 -6.34 8.73
N LEU A 16 15.65 -7.17 9.73
CA LEU A 16 15.32 -8.57 9.51
C LEU A 16 13.83 -8.69 9.19
N ALA A 17 13.52 -9.23 8.02
CA ALA A 17 12.14 -9.43 7.60
C ALA A 17 11.47 -10.59 8.37
N ASP A 18 10.33 -10.30 8.98
CA ASP A 18 9.36 -11.28 9.41
C ASP A 18 8.29 -11.51 8.31
N GLY A 19 7.69 -12.69 8.31
CA GLY A 19 6.75 -13.15 7.28
C GLY A 19 7.43 -14.01 6.19
N PRO A 20 6.83 -14.15 5.00
CA PRO A 20 5.59 -13.51 4.57
C PRO A 20 4.34 -14.18 5.17
N LEU A 21 3.28 -13.40 5.38
CA LEU A 21 1.93 -13.91 5.64
C LEU A 21 1.00 -13.56 4.47
N PRO A 22 0.00 -14.40 4.15
CA PRO A 22 -1.09 -13.97 3.28
C PRO A 22 -1.76 -12.71 3.85
N LEU A 23 -2.06 -11.71 3.03
CA LEU A 23 -2.59 -10.42 3.48
C LEU A 23 -3.88 -10.55 4.32
N ALA A 24 -4.71 -11.57 4.03
CA ALA A 24 -5.95 -11.85 4.77
C ALA A 24 -5.75 -12.50 6.15
N ARG A 25 -4.50 -12.75 6.57
CA ARG A 25 -4.19 -13.37 7.86
C ARG A 25 -3.81 -12.31 8.89
N PRO A 26 -4.28 -12.43 10.15
CA PRO A 26 -3.87 -11.52 11.21
C PRO A 26 -2.34 -11.53 11.42
N VAL A 27 -1.75 -10.36 11.53
CA VAL A 27 -0.31 -10.20 11.78
C VAL A 27 -0.04 -10.33 13.28
N PRO A 28 0.87 -11.22 13.72
CA PRO A 28 1.12 -11.47 15.13
C PRO A 28 1.94 -10.36 15.82
N ALA A 29 2.42 -9.36 15.07
CA ALA A 29 3.26 -8.28 15.58
C ALA A 29 2.49 -7.26 16.44
N ARG A 30 2.79 -7.27 17.75
CA ARG A 30 2.15 -6.40 18.76
C ARG A 30 2.91 -5.10 19.05
N GLY A 31 4.15 -4.99 18.60
CA GLY A 31 5.02 -3.82 18.80
C GLY A 31 5.07 -2.86 17.60
N PRO A 32 5.81 -1.75 17.74
CA PRO A 32 6.11 -0.79 16.68
C PRO A 32 6.95 -1.40 15.56
N GLY A 33 6.84 -0.79 14.39
CA GLY A 33 7.72 -1.07 13.26
C GLY A 33 7.09 -0.74 11.91
N VAL A 34 7.61 -1.41 10.88
CA VAL A 34 7.27 -1.19 9.47
C VAL A 34 6.62 -2.44 8.89
N PHE A 35 5.79 -2.26 7.86
CA PHE A 35 5.17 -3.34 7.11
C PHE A 35 5.08 -3.00 5.62
N LEU A 36 5.16 -4.03 4.79
CA LEU A 36 5.08 -3.92 3.34
C LEU A 36 4.04 -4.89 2.80
N ILE A 37 3.28 -4.46 1.79
CA ILE A 37 2.35 -5.32 1.06
C ILE A 37 2.93 -5.55 -0.34
N GLU A 38 3.03 -6.81 -0.73
CA GLU A 38 3.73 -7.22 -1.95
C GLU A 38 2.90 -8.23 -2.76
N LEU A 39 2.84 -8.00 -4.08
CA LEU A 39 2.31 -8.95 -5.05
C LEU A 39 3.31 -10.08 -5.32
N ALA A 40 2.81 -11.29 -5.56
CA ALA A 40 3.68 -12.41 -5.97
C ALA A 40 4.36 -12.18 -7.34
N THR A 41 3.74 -11.38 -8.21
CA THR A 41 4.28 -10.94 -9.50
C THR A 41 3.80 -9.53 -9.80
N ALA A 42 4.62 -8.75 -10.51
CA ALA A 42 4.20 -7.44 -11.01
C ALA A 42 3.00 -7.60 -11.96
N LEU A 43 2.08 -6.64 -11.94
CA LEU A 43 0.90 -6.61 -12.79
C LEU A 43 1.01 -5.42 -13.75
N PRO A 44 0.80 -5.62 -15.08
CA PRO A 44 0.97 -4.56 -16.06
C PRO A 44 -0.09 -3.45 -15.95
N ARG A 45 -1.16 -3.67 -15.20
CA ARG A 45 -2.23 -2.69 -14.94
C ARG A 45 -2.72 -2.82 -13.51
N ALA A 46 -3.13 -1.70 -12.91
CA ALA A 46 -3.78 -1.69 -11.62
C ALA A 46 -5.07 -2.54 -11.66
N PRO A 47 -5.24 -3.52 -10.76
CA PRO A 47 -6.47 -4.31 -10.68
C PRO A 47 -7.57 -3.51 -9.96
N LEU A 48 -7.91 -2.31 -10.45
CA LEU A 48 -8.92 -1.43 -9.85
C LEU A 48 -10.34 -1.99 -10.00
N GLU A 49 -11.09 -1.93 -8.91
CA GLU A 49 -12.51 -2.27 -8.85
C GLU A 49 -13.37 -1.02 -9.02
N LEU A 50 -13.79 -0.75 -10.26
CA LEU A 50 -14.60 0.44 -10.59
C LEU A 50 -15.88 0.56 -9.77
N THR A 51 -16.50 -0.56 -9.38
CA THR A 51 -17.68 -0.57 -8.53
C THR A 51 -17.39 -0.06 -7.12
N ARG A 52 -16.21 -0.33 -6.56
CA ARG A 52 -15.78 0.22 -5.26
C ARG A 52 -15.49 1.71 -5.35
N VAL A 53 -14.86 2.15 -6.45
CA VAL A 53 -14.61 3.56 -6.73
C VAL A 53 -15.93 4.35 -6.84
N GLY A 54 -16.91 3.82 -7.56
CA GLY A 54 -18.24 4.44 -7.66
C GLY A 54 -18.94 4.57 -6.31
N LYS A 55 -19.00 3.49 -5.53
CA LYS A 55 -19.57 3.52 -4.16
C LYS A 55 -18.85 4.50 -3.24
N TRP A 56 -17.53 4.64 -3.39
CA TRP A 56 -16.76 5.60 -2.62
C TRP A 56 -17.16 7.06 -2.95
N LEU A 57 -17.35 7.37 -4.23
CA LEU A 57 -17.84 8.69 -4.67
C LEU A 57 -19.28 8.99 -4.23
N GLU A 58 -20.14 7.98 -4.18
CA GLU A 58 -21.51 8.13 -3.66
C GLU A 58 -21.49 8.48 -2.16
N ARG A 59 -20.61 7.84 -1.39
CA ARG A 59 -20.45 8.09 0.05
C ARG A 59 -19.82 9.44 0.38
N LEU A 60 -18.98 9.98 -0.50
CA LEU A 60 -18.30 11.26 -0.31
C LEU A 60 -18.79 12.28 -1.35
N PRO A 61 -20.00 12.84 -1.20
CA PRO A 61 -20.57 13.78 -2.16
C PRO A 61 -19.72 15.04 -2.36
N ASP A 62 -18.92 15.40 -1.35
CA ASP A 62 -18.05 16.58 -1.35
C ASP A 62 -16.61 16.29 -1.81
N LEU A 63 -16.30 15.04 -2.21
CA LEU A 63 -14.96 14.72 -2.71
C LEU A 63 -14.67 15.53 -3.98
N ARG A 64 -13.55 16.27 -3.94
CA ARG A 64 -13.03 17.01 -5.08
C ARG A 64 -11.71 16.42 -5.55
N LEU A 65 -11.56 16.34 -6.86
CA LEU A 65 -10.32 16.05 -7.55
C LEU A 65 -9.97 17.29 -8.38
N ASP A 66 -8.84 17.91 -8.07
CA ASP A 66 -8.36 19.11 -8.75
C ASP A 66 -9.43 20.24 -8.78
N GLY A 67 -10.17 20.39 -7.67
CA GLY A 67 -11.22 21.40 -7.47
C GLY A 67 -12.63 20.98 -7.87
N GLU A 68 -12.77 19.98 -8.74
CA GLU A 68 -14.06 19.55 -9.28
C GLU A 68 -14.55 18.22 -8.71
N ARG A 69 -15.86 17.97 -8.77
CA ARG A 69 -16.38 16.64 -8.40
C ARG A 69 -16.03 15.65 -9.51
N PRO A 70 -15.19 14.63 -9.25
CA PRO A 70 -14.80 13.70 -10.30
C PRO A 70 -15.94 12.73 -10.64
N THR A 71 -15.97 12.28 -11.90
CA THR A 71 -16.69 11.06 -12.27
C THR A 71 -15.94 9.82 -11.78
N SER A 72 -16.61 8.67 -11.70
CA SER A 72 -15.96 7.39 -11.37
C SER A 72 -14.79 7.08 -12.31
N ARG A 73 -14.91 7.43 -13.59
CA ARG A 73 -13.84 7.25 -14.58
C ARG A 73 -12.66 8.18 -14.34
N ALA A 74 -12.92 9.45 -14.02
CA ALA A 74 -11.87 10.42 -13.72
C ALA A 74 -11.09 10.02 -12.45
N LEU A 75 -11.81 9.64 -11.39
CA LEU A 75 -11.17 9.16 -10.16
C LEU A 75 -10.37 7.87 -10.40
N ALA A 76 -10.93 6.89 -11.13
CA ALA A 76 -10.20 5.67 -11.47
C ALA A 76 -8.94 5.94 -12.29
N THR A 77 -8.99 6.89 -13.23
CA THR A 77 -7.82 7.32 -14.01
C THR A 77 -6.75 7.89 -13.10
N ARG A 78 -7.13 8.78 -12.17
CA ARG A 78 -6.20 9.33 -11.17
C ARG A 78 -5.59 8.26 -10.28
N LEU A 79 -6.38 7.30 -9.81
CA LEU A 79 -5.89 6.19 -8.98
C LEU A 79 -4.93 5.28 -9.75
N THR A 80 -5.17 5.07 -11.04
CA THR A 80 -4.33 4.23 -11.92
C THR A 80 -2.97 4.88 -12.16
N ALA A 81 -2.88 6.21 -12.19
CA ALA A 81 -1.63 6.94 -12.40
C ALA A 81 -0.58 6.68 -11.29
N PHE A 82 -1.00 6.19 -10.13
CA PHE A 82 -0.06 5.78 -9.06
C PHE A 82 0.47 4.35 -9.22
N TRP A 83 0.07 3.62 -10.26
CA TRP A 83 0.44 2.22 -10.44
C TRP A 83 1.78 2.06 -11.15
N LEU A 84 2.70 1.33 -10.52
CA LEU A 84 4.02 1.03 -11.08
C LEU A 84 4.02 -0.40 -11.64
N PRO A 85 3.93 -0.59 -12.97
CA PRO A 85 3.62 -1.88 -13.59
C PRO A 85 4.72 -2.93 -13.48
N ARG A 86 5.95 -2.55 -13.13
CA ARG A 86 7.09 -3.47 -12.97
C ARG A 86 7.41 -3.76 -11.51
N GLN A 87 6.71 -3.12 -10.58
CA GLN A 87 6.96 -3.24 -9.15
C GLN A 87 6.01 -4.28 -8.52
N THR A 88 6.52 -5.01 -7.53
CA THR A 88 5.72 -5.96 -6.74
C THR A 88 5.29 -5.37 -5.40
N VAL A 89 6.09 -4.48 -4.83
CA VAL A 89 5.76 -3.77 -3.58
C VAL A 89 4.68 -2.73 -3.88
N LEU A 90 3.53 -2.86 -3.22
CA LEU A 90 2.36 -1.99 -3.40
C LEU A 90 2.28 -0.90 -2.34
N TYR A 91 2.77 -1.18 -1.14
CA TYR A 91 2.56 -0.31 0.00
C TYR A 91 3.70 -0.50 0.99
N VAL A 92 4.18 0.62 1.53
CA VAL A 92 5.08 0.69 2.69
C VAL A 92 4.34 1.49 3.76
N GLY A 93 4.34 0.99 4.98
CA GLY A 93 3.73 1.68 6.10
C GLY A 93 4.50 1.50 7.40
N ALA A 94 4.40 2.51 8.26
CA ALA A 94 4.90 2.46 9.62
C ALA A 94 3.82 2.64 10.69
N THR A 95 4.15 2.22 11.91
CA THR A 95 3.41 2.60 13.11
C THR A 95 4.29 2.56 14.36
N SER A 96 4.12 3.56 15.25
CA SER A 96 4.70 3.62 16.60
C SER A 96 3.92 2.81 17.66
N HIS A 97 3.02 1.95 17.20
CA HIS A 97 2.12 1.12 18.00
C HIS A 97 2.10 -0.29 17.39
N SER A 98 1.10 -1.14 17.66
CA SER A 98 1.05 -2.48 17.05
C SER A 98 0.91 -2.43 15.52
N ILE A 99 1.86 -3.06 14.81
CA ILE A 99 1.78 -3.34 13.37
C ILE A 99 0.50 -4.11 13.04
N GLY A 100 0.20 -5.19 13.77
CA GLY A 100 -1.01 -5.98 13.55
C GLY A 100 -2.30 -5.18 13.73
N ALA A 101 -2.38 -4.31 14.75
CA ALA A 101 -3.52 -3.43 14.94
C ALA A 101 -3.64 -2.39 13.80
N ARG A 102 -2.51 -1.86 13.29
CA ARG A 102 -2.50 -0.92 12.17
C ARG A 102 -3.01 -1.57 10.88
N VAL A 103 -2.52 -2.76 10.55
CA VAL A 103 -2.95 -3.53 9.36
C VAL A 103 -4.43 -3.88 9.46
N ALA A 104 -4.89 -4.40 10.61
CA ALA A 104 -6.30 -4.69 10.82
C ALA A 104 -7.19 -3.44 10.77
N ALA A 105 -6.69 -2.29 11.24
CA ALA A 105 -7.39 -1.02 11.13
C ALA A 105 -7.53 -0.58 9.66
N MET A 106 -6.49 -0.73 8.84
CA MET A 106 -6.54 -0.45 7.41
C MET A 106 -7.52 -1.35 6.67
N GLU A 107 -7.62 -2.63 7.04
CA GLU A 107 -8.57 -3.55 6.42
C GLU A 107 -10.03 -3.20 6.75
N ARG A 108 -10.32 -2.92 8.03
CA ARG A 108 -11.71 -2.72 8.50
C ARG A 108 -12.27 -1.31 8.29
N THR A 109 -11.41 -0.32 8.00
CA THR A 109 -11.88 1.07 7.78
C THR A 109 -12.65 1.10 6.47
N ALA A 110 -13.93 1.39 6.48
CA ALA A 110 -14.67 1.43 5.23
C ALA A 110 -14.21 2.61 4.35
N LEU A 111 -14.15 2.39 3.03
CA LEU A 111 -13.79 3.44 2.06
C LEU A 111 -14.59 4.73 2.31
N GLY A 112 -13.84 5.80 2.58
CA GLY A 112 -14.34 7.14 2.85
C GLY A 112 -14.36 7.52 4.33
N ASP A 113 -14.24 6.56 5.24
CA ASP A 113 -14.18 6.85 6.66
C ASP A 113 -12.76 7.28 7.07
N ARG A 114 -12.65 8.36 7.85
CA ARG A 114 -11.34 8.86 8.32
C ARG A 114 -10.69 7.97 9.39
N ARG A 115 -11.49 7.11 10.00
CA ARG A 115 -11.12 6.30 11.17
C ARG A 115 -11.67 4.89 11.00
N PRO A 116 -10.99 3.86 11.54
CA PRO A 116 -9.77 3.97 12.35
C PRO A 116 -8.49 4.30 11.58
N SER A 117 -8.38 4.01 10.29
CA SER A 117 -7.22 4.38 9.45
C SER A 117 -7.59 4.52 7.97
N SER A 118 -7.49 5.74 7.43
CA SER A 118 -7.74 6.00 6.00
C SER A 118 -6.54 5.65 5.09
N ALA A 119 -5.39 5.30 5.66
CA ALA A 119 -4.16 5.05 4.90
C ALA A 119 -4.28 3.87 3.92
N GLY A 120 -5.17 2.91 4.21
CA GLY A 120 -5.44 1.75 3.36
C GLY A 120 -6.46 1.95 2.25
N HIS A 121 -7.07 3.13 2.09
CA HIS A 121 -8.16 3.32 1.14
C HIS A 121 -7.77 2.98 -0.30
N TRP A 122 -6.59 3.41 -0.76
CA TRP A 122 -6.13 3.08 -2.11
C TRP A 122 -6.08 1.55 -2.34
N LEU A 123 -5.56 0.78 -1.37
CA LEU A 123 -5.52 -0.68 -1.46
C LEU A 123 -6.92 -1.31 -1.54
N GLN A 124 -7.91 -0.76 -0.82
CA GLN A 124 -9.27 -1.27 -0.85
C GLN A 124 -9.99 -1.04 -2.18
N THR A 125 -9.48 -0.12 -3.02
CA THR A 125 -9.98 0.06 -4.39
C THR A 125 -9.47 -1.03 -5.35
N LEU A 126 -8.53 -1.87 -4.93
CA LEU A 126 -7.93 -2.93 -5.74
C LEU A 126 -8.57 -4.30 -5.46
N ARG A 127 -8.69 -5.13 -6.51
CA ARG A 127 -8.88 -6.58 -6.40
C ARG A 127 -7.52 -7.26 -6.34
N LEU A 128 -6.97 -7.29 -5.14
CA LEU A 128 -5.67 -7.91 -4.91
C LEU A 128 -5.75 -9.44 -5.08
N PRO A 129 -4.76 -10.08 -5.75
CA PRO A 129 -4.68 -11.54 -5.82
C PRO A 129 -4.59 -12.16 -4.42
N SER A 130 -5.12 -13.38 -4.24
CA SER A 130 -5.00 -14.14 -3.00
C SER A 130 -3.54 -14.49 -2.62
N THR A 131 -2.63 -14.40 -3.59
CA THR A 131 -1.19 -14.58 -3.41
C THR A 131 -0.47 -13.33 -2.88
N THR A 132 -1.19 -12.23 -2.62
CA THR A 132 -0.63 -11.01 -2.05
C THR A 132 -0.15 -11.27 -0.63
N ARG A 133 1.09 -10.86 -0.36
CA ARG A 133 1.82 -11.11 0.88
C ARG A 133 1.99 -9.84 1.68
N LEU A 134 2.09 -10.02 2.98
CA LEU A 134 2.47 -8.99 3.93
C LEU A 134 3.77 -9.40 4.62
N TRP A 135 4.70 -8.46 4.67
CA TRP A 135 5.99 -8.54 5.33
C TRP A 135 6.06 -7.46 6.40
N TRP A 136 6.84 -7.68 7.44
CA TRP A 136 7.05 -6.66 8.47
C TRP A 136 8.41 -6.80 9.12
N ALA A 137 8.79 -5.78 9.89
CA ALA A 137 9.92 -5.83 10.79
C ALA A 137 9.63 -4.92 11.99
N ALA A 138 9.93 -5.42 13.19
CA ALA A 138 9.84 -4.62 14.40
C ALA A 138 11.00 -3.62 14.46
N THR A 139 10.70 -2.39 14.88
CA THR A 139 11.70 -1.33 15.11
C THR A 139 11.13 -0.27 16.03
N ASP A 140 11.99 0.38 16.83
CA ASP A 140 11.67 1.51 17.69
C ASP A 140 11.72 2.86 16.96
N ALA A 141 12.27 2.89 15.73
CA ALA A 141 12.36 4.05 14.85
C ALA A 141 11.51 3.87 13.56
N PRO A 142 10.19 3.60 13.67
CA PRO A 142 9.39 3.17 12.53
C PRO A 142 9.27 4.22 11.42
N VAL A 143 9.32 5.51 11.75
CA VAL A 143 9.22 6.60 10.75
C VAL A 143 10.50 6.72 9.95
N GLU A 144 11.64 6.64 10.62
CA GLU A 144 12.97 6.69 10.01
C GLU A 144 13.17 5.51 9.06
N TYR A 145 12.75 4.31 9.48
CA TYR A 145 12.81 3.13 8.61
C TYR A 145 11.78 3.16 7.47
N GLU A 146 10.60 3.76 7.65
CA GLU A 146 9.65 3.98 6.54
C GLU A 146 10.26 4.89 5.47
N ASP A 147 10.88 5.99 5.86
CA ASP A 147 11.56 6.91 4.93
C ASP A 147 12.73 6.24 4.22
N ALA A 148 13.56 5.46 4.94
CA ALA A 148 14.64 4.68 4.35
C ALA A 148 14.13 3.62 3.36
N LEU A 149 13.02 2.93 3.68
CA LEU A 149 12.40 1.96 2.79
C LEU A 149 11.83 2.62 1.53
N LEU A 150 11.17 3.78 1.66
CA LEU A 150 10.65 4.54 0.53
C LEU A 150 11.79 5.05 -0.36
N THR A 151 12.89 5.52 0.23
CA THR A 151 14.11 5.92 -0.49
C THR A 151 14.72 4.74 -1.26
N SER A 152 14.87 3.59 -0.61
CA SER A 152 15.39 2.37 -1.23
C SER A 152 14.47 1.86 -2.34
N PHE A 153 13.15 1.85 -2.12
CA PHE A 153 12.17 1.51 -3.14
C PHE A 153 12.27 2.45 -4.34
N ALA A 154 12.29 3.76 -4.10
CA ALA A 154 12.38 4.77 -5.14
C ALA A 154 13.64 4.55 -6.00
N ALA A 155 14.79 4.22 -5.42
CA ALA A 155 16.02 3.92 -6.17
C ALA A 155 15.88 2.73 -7.14
N GLY A 156 14.97 1.78 -6.84
CA GLY A 156 14.65 0.64 -7.70
C GLY A 156 13.57 0.88 -8.75
N VAL A 157 12.87 2.01 -8.71
CA VAL A 157 11.88 2.41 -9.73
C VAL A 157 12.60 3.02 -10.93
N THR A 158 12.25 2.58 -12.14
CA THR A 158 12.87 3.09 -13.37
C THR A 158 12.39 4.51 -13.72
N ASP A 159 13.20 5.29 -14.44
CA ASP A 159 12.80 6.63 -14.88
C ASP A 159 11.55 6.61 -15.77
N GLU A 160 11.39 5.57 -16.58
CA GLU A 160 10.18 5.35 -17.39
C GLU A 160 8.92 5.21 -16.53
N GLU A 161 9.00 4.51 -15.40
CA GLU A 161 7.89 4.37 -14.45
C GLU A 161 7.66 5.63 -13.61
N ARG A 162 8.68 6.48 -13.41
CA ARG A 162 8.54 7.77 -12.71
C ARG A 162 7.93 8.86 -13.58
N ALA A 163 8.09 8.77 -14.91
CA ALA A 163 7.66 9.78 -15.86
C ALA A 163 6.21 9.60 -16.36
N GLY A 164 5.60 8.43 -16.11
CA GLY A 164 4.21 8.12 -16.44
C GLY A 164 3.24 8.49 -15.32
#